data_AF-A0A7W1AH18-F1
#
_entry.id   AF-A0A7W1AH18-F1
#
_cell.length_a   1.000
_cell.length_b   1.000
_cell.length_c   1.000
_cell.angle_alpha   90.00
_cell.angle_beta   90.00
_cell.angle_gamma   90.00
#
_symmetry.space_group_name_H-M   'P 1'
#
loop_
_entity.id
_entity.type
_entity.pdbx_description
1 polymer ?
#
loop_
_entity_poly.entity_id
_entity_poly.type
_entity_poly.pdbx_seq_one_letter_code
_entity_poly.pdbx_strand_id
1 'polypeptide(L)'
;MKSIVGLLALAVGCGAAVKTVQLVVSGDDRTIRKRPPNIRPSSPGSTQIMFVAFDGVSRDQLYDLLRAGKLPNLRELLGGDNLAHAYLDDTFLSNLPSTTMPAWVSAQSGHGAAEHGVPGNEYFIRERLEFACPAPVSFNDAQPTLEIYTDDYLNKLVAVPSVYEQIHEHDPEALIWVGMNHFFRGTDKLVLASRIVIVKAIEGFVEKQLEKLAGDTSRRVYEDLDKAAIDAIASRLDDKVAIPDVITLYVSGADLYAHIAKEG
;
A
#
# COMPACT_ATOMS: atom_id res chain seq x y z
N MET A 1 4.46 41.04 47.24
CA MET A 1 3.03 40.91 46.84
C MET A 1 3.02 40.88 45.32
N LYS A 2 2.84 39.70 44.69
CA LYS A 2 1.56 39.20 44.12
C LYS A 2 0.99 40.22 43.09
N SER A 3 0.85 39.95 41.80
CA SER A 3 0.25 38.74 41.22
C SER A 3 0.71 38.42 39.79
N ILE A 4 0.69 37.11 39.55
CA ILE A 4 0.71 36.35 38.29
C ILE A 4 -0.65 36.50 37.59
N VAL A 5 -0.63 36.82 36.28
CA VAL A 5 -1.66 36.49 35.27
C VAL A 5 -0.84 36.38 33.96
N GLY A 6 -0.70 35.27 33.23
CA GLY A 6 -1.53 34.08 33.14
C GLY A 6 -2.47 34.19 31.94
N LEU A 7 -1.97 34.08 30.71
CA LEU A 7 -2.82 33.78 29.55
C LEU A 7 -2.14 32.73 28.65
N LEU A 8 -2.71 31.53 28.71
CA LEU A 8 -2.43 30.39 27.85
C LEU A 8 -2.68 30.76 26.39
N ALA A 9 -1.74 30.40 25.53
CA ALA A 9 -1.92 30.39 24.09
C ALA A 9 -2.93 29.29 23.68
N LEU A 10 -3.98 29.70 22.96
CA LEU A 10 -4.87 28.80 22.23
C LEU A 10 -4.10 28.19 21.05
N ALA A 11 -3.59 26.98 21.22
CA ALA A 11 -3.18 26.11 20.13
C ALA A 11 -4.40 25.36 19.58
N VAL A 12 -5.26 26.05 18.83
CA VAL A 12 -6.29 25.42 17.98
C VAL A 12 -5.71 25.34 16.58
N GLY A 13 -4.89 24.31 16.34
CA GLY A 13 -4.20 24.14 15.07
C GLY A 13 -3.11 23.07 15.16
N CYS A 14 -3.46 21.85 15.56
CA CYS A 14 -2.48 20.76 15.69
C CYS A 14 -3.10 19.36 15.56
N GLY A 15 -4.08 19.17 14.66
CA GLY A 15 -4.50 17.83 14.25
C GLY A 15 -3.53 17.24 13.23
N ALA A 16 -3.40 17.92 12.08
CA ALA A 16 -2.50 17.53 11.01
C ALA A 16 -1.03 17.55 11.43
N ALA A 17 -0.57 18.65 12.05
CA ALA A 17 0.84 18.80 12.44
C ALA A 17 1.31 17.75 13.47
N VAL A 18 0.46 17.31 14.39
CA VAL A 18 0.83 16.30 15.40
C VAL A 18 0.93 14.91 14.77
N LYS A 19 0.05 14.57 13.83
CA LYS A 19 0.11 13.29 13.13
C LYS A 19 1.21 13.23 12.08
N THR A 20 1.50 14.33 11.36
CA THR A 20 2.71 14.44 10.51
C THR A 20 3.98 14.24 11.35
N VAL A 21 4.03 14.75 12.59
CA VAL A 21 5.15 14.52 13.52
C VAL A 21 5.19 13.08 14.02
N GLN A 22 4.05 12.42 14.27
CA GLN A 22 3.99 10.99 14.61
C GLN A 22 4.49 10.12 13.44
N LEU A 23 4.16 10.53 12.21
CA LEU A 23 4.71 10.08 10.94
C LEU A 23 6.14 10.62 10.69
N VAL A 24 6.83 11.25 11.65
CA VAL A 24 8.29 11.45 11.61
C VAL A 24 9.01 10.59 12.66
N VAL A 25 8.32 10.22 13.75
CA VAL A 25 8.92 9.56 14.92
C VAL A 25 8.98 8.03 14.81
N SER A 26 8.09 7.36 14.06
CA SER A 26 7.97 5.88 14.09
C SER A 26 8.85 5.06 13.13
N GLY A 27 9.85 5.64 12.44
CA GLY A 27 10.78 4.91 11.55
C GLY A 27 10.20 4.39 10.22
N ASP A 28 11.04 4.10 9.23
CA ASP A 28 10.62 3.66 7.88
C ASP A 28 9.97 2.25 7.86
N ASP A 29 10.20 1.46 8.91
CA ASP A 29 9.62 0.13 9.10
C ASP A 29 8.72 0.14 10.34
N ARG A 30 7.54 -0.48 10.25
CA ARG A 30 6.71 -0.81 11.41
C ARG A 30 6.75 -2.31 11.67
N THR A 31 7.20 -2.69 12.86
CA THR A 31 7.01 -4.07 13.35
C THR A 31 5.56 -4.25 13.75
N ILE A 32 4.84 -5.14 13.07
CA ILE A 32 3.42 -5.41 13.29
C ILE A 32 3.26 -6.56 14.30
N ARG A 33 3.96 -7.68 14.06
CA ARG A 33 3.99 -8.83 14.96
C ARG A 33 5.36 -8.96 15.60
N LYS A 34 5.40 -9.10 16.93
CA LYS A 34 6.63 -9.45 17.65
C LYS A 34 6.85 -10.96 17.55
N ARG A 35 7.96 -11.35 16.91
CA ARG A 35 8.39 -12.73 16.80
C ARG A 35 8.95 -13.24 18.14
N PRO A 36 8.59 -14.45 18.61
CA PRO A 36 9.24 -15.09 19.75
C PRO A 36 10.75 -15.24 19.53
N PRO A 37 11.59 -15.18 20.58
CA PRO A 37 13.04 -15.22 20.44
C PRO A 37 13.60 -16.57 19.94
N ASN A 38 12.81 -17.65 20.01
CA ASN A 38 13.25 -19.01 19.70
C ASN A 38 12.78 -19.54 18.34
N ILE A 39 12.11 -18.71 17.52
CA ILE A 39 11.74 -19.12 16.16
C ILE A 39 12.85 -18.79 15.18
N ARG A 40 12.94 -19.56 14.09
CA ARG A 40 13.92 -19.32 13.03
C ARG A 40 13.79 -17.89 12.48
N PRO A 41 14.92 -17.20 12.17
CA PRO A 41 14.90 -15.86 11.60
C PRO A 41 14.25 -15.80 10.21
N SER A 42 14.39 -16.87 9.43
CA SER A 42 13.81 -17.07 8.10
C SER A 42 13.70 -18.56 7.80
N SER A 43 12.97 -18.92 6.75
CA SER A 43 12.84 -20.30 6.29
C SER A 43 13.44 -20.47 4.89
N PRO A 44 14.76 -20.28 4.69
CA PRO A 44 15.35 -20.26 3.34
C PRO A 44 15.20 -21.58 2.56
N GLY A 45 14.81 -22.68 3.23
CA GLY A 45 14.50 -23.96 2.60
C GLY A 45 13.02 -24.17 2.23
N SER A 46 12.12 -23.25 2.56
CA SER A 46 10.73 -23.26 2.08
C SER A 46 10.59 -22.44 0.80
N THR A 47 9.50 -22.69 0.06
CA THR A 47 9.13 -21.87 -1.08
C THR A 47 8.95 -20.41 -0.65
N GLN A 48 9.75 -19.53 -1.23
CA GLN A 48 9.66 -18.09 -1.01
C GLN A 48 8.67 -17.51 -2.02
N ILE A 49 7.74 -16.68 -1.56
CA ILE A 49 6.69 -16.10 -2.39
C ILE A 49 6.86 -14.58 -2.44
N MET A 50 6.91 -14.01 -3.65
CA MET A 50 6.85 -12.57 -3.85
C MET A 50 5.58 -12.23 -4.64
N PHE A 51 4.72 -11.42 -4.03
CA PHE A 51 3.54 -10.85 -4.64
C PHE A 51 3.79 -9.39 -5.01
N VAL A 52 3.82 -9.08 -6.31
CA VAL A 52 4.01 -7.71 -6.80
C VAL A 52 2.68 -7.19 -7.34
N ALA A 53 2.18 -6.16 -6.69
CA ALA A 53 0.89 -5.53 -6.96
C ALA A 53 1.12 -4.22 -7.72
N PHE A 54 0.74 -4.18 -9.00
CA PHE A 54 0.71 -2.97 -9.81
C PHE A 54 -0.70 -2.39 -9.80
N ASP A 55 -0.91 -1.26 -9.11
CA ASP A 55 -2.24 -0.64 -9.08
C ASP A 55 -2.63 -0.04 -10.42
N GLY A 56 -3.92 -0.11 -10.75
CA GLY A 56 -4.49 0.52 -11.95
C GLY A 56 -4.01 -0.04 -13.30
N VAL A 57 -3.21 -1.11 -13.31
CA VAL A 57 -2.70 -1.70 -14.56
C VAL A 57 -3.71 -2.68 -15.14
N SER A 58 -4.22 -2.38 -16.34
CA SER A 58 -5.07 -3.31 -17.09
C SER A 58 -4.30 -4.57 -17.48
N ARG A 59 -4.90 -5.74 -17.22
CA ARG A 59 -4.35 -7.06 -17.60
C ARG A 59 -4.06 -7.12 -19.09
N ASP A 60 -5.04 -6.76 -19.92
CA ASP A 60 -4.91 -6.86 -21.37
C ASP A 60 -3.78 -5.96 -21.89
N GLN A 61 -3.69 -4.74 -21.34
CA GLN A 61 -2.61 -3.81 -21.68
C GLN A 61 -1.23 -4.33 -21.24
N LEU A 62 -1.11 -4.87 -20.02
CA LEU A 62 0.13 -5.46 -19.52
C LEU A 62 0.58 -6.62 -20.41
N TYR A 63 -0.35 -7.51 -20.76
CA TYR A 63 -0.07 -8.69 -21.57
C TYR A 63 0.31 -8.30 -22.99
N ASP A 64 -0.35 -7.31 -23.58
CA ASP A 64 -0.01 -6.79 -24.90
C ASP A 64 1.39 -6.15 -24.91
N LEU A 65 1.72 -5.34 -23.90
CA LEU A 65 3.05 -4.75 -23.76
C LEU A 65 4.14 -5.82 -23.58
N LEU A 66 3.85 -6.86 -22.79
CA LEU A 66 4.77 -7.98 -22.56
C LEU A 66 5.00 -8.79 -23.85
N ARG A 67 3.92 -9.14 -24.56
CA ARG A 67 3.95 -9.88 -25.83
C ARG A 67 4.63 -9.07 -26.94
N ALA A 68 4.45 -7.75 -26.95
CA ALA A 68 5.11 -6.83 -27.88
C ALA A 68 6.57 -6.50 -27.52
N GLY A 69 7.12 -7.08 -26.45
CA GLY A 69 8.50 -6.87 -26.03
C GLY A 69 8.79 -5.46 -25.51
N LYS A 70 7.76 -4.73 -25.06
CA LYS A 70 7.88 -3.36 -24.54
C LYS A 70 8.30 -3.30 -23.07
N LEU A 71 8.31 -4.45 -22.39
CA LEU A 71 8.72 -4.60 -20.99
C LEU A 71 9.90 -5.58 -20.89
N PRO A 72 11.10 -5.20 -21.36
CA PRO A 72 12.23 -6.13 -21.52
C PRO A 72 12.66 -6.79 -20.21
N ASN A 73 12.74 -6.04 -19.11
CA ASN A 73 13.15 -6.58 -17.81
C ASN A 73 12.13 -7.57 -17.24
N LEU A 74 10.82 -7.28 -17.40
CA LEU A 74 9.76 -8.20 -16.96
C LEU A 74 9.74 -9.46 -17.83
N ARG A 75 9.96 -9.31 -19.14
CA ARG A 75 10.07 -10.45 -20.08
C ARG A 75 11.24 -11.35 -19.73
N GLU A 76 12.40 -10.78 -19.42
CA GLU A 76 13.57 -11.53 -18.94
C GLU A 76 13.25 -12.30 -17.67
N LEU A 77 12.68 -11.64 -16.66
CA LEU A 77 12.26 -12.25 -15.39
C LEU A 77 11.30 -13.44 -15.62
N LEU A 78 10.38 -13.30 -16.58
CA LEU A 78 9.36 -14.28 -16.89
C LEU A 78 9.82 -15.42 -17.81
N GLY A 79 11.12 -15.57 -18.07
CA GLY A 79 11.67 -16.67 -18.87
C GLY A 79 11.94 -16.29 -20.33
N GLY A 80 12.24 -15.02 -20.58
CA GLY A 80 12.71 -14.50 -21.86
C GLY A 80 11.64 -14.50 -22.95
N ASP A 81 12.07 -14.79 -24.19
CA ASP A 81 11.23 -14.51 -25.35
C ASP A 81 9.92 -15.31 -25.43
N ASN A 82 9.95 -16.51 -24.85
CA ASN A 82 8.82 -17.43 -24.80
C ASN A 82 8.05 -17.37 -23.48
N LEU A 83 8.43 -16.46 -22.57
CA LEU A 83 7.85 -16.36 -21.22
C LEU A 83 7.80 -17.72 -20.50
N ALA A 84 8.88 -18.49 -20.56
CA ALA A 84 8.92 -19.89 -20.15
C ALA A 84 8.59 -20.15 -18.66
N HIS A 85 8.64 -19.10 -17.83
CA HIS A 85 8.32 -19.17 -16.40
C HIS A 85 6.98 -18.51 -16.05
N ALA A 86 6.26 -17.98 -17.04
CA ALA A 86 4.98 -17.30 -16.82
C ALA A 86 3.79 -18.24 -17.03
N TYR A 87 2.76 -18.01 -16.22
CA TYR A 87 1.40 -18.42 -16.51
C TYR A 87 0.55 -17.15 -16.62
N LEU A 88 0.07 -16.85 -17.82
CA LEU A 88 -0.80 -15.71 -18.09
C LEU A 88 -2.24 -16.18 -18.07
N ASP A 89 -3.04 -15.68 -17.11
CA ASP A 89 -4.44 -16.07 -16.94
C ASP A 89 -5.37 -15.00 -17.53
N ASP A 90 -5.95 -15.31 -18.69
CA ASP A 90 -6.91 -14.44 -19.39
C ASP A 90 -8.33 -14.48 -18.76
N THR A 91 -8.53 -15.23 -17.67
CA THR A 91 -9.81 -15.37 -16.97
C THR A 91 -9.86 -14.63 -15.63
N PHE A 92 -8.73 -14.12 -15.13
CA PHE A 92 -8.68 -13.38 -13.89
C PHE A 92 -9.48 -12.07 -13.99
N LEU A 93 -10.44 -11.89 -13.08
CA LEU A 93 -11.30 -10.72 -12.97
C LEU A 93 -11.08 -10.01 -11.64
N SER A 94 -11.20 -8.69 -11.65
CA SER A 94 -11.31 -7.91 -10.42
C SER A 94 -12.69 -8.07 -9.78
N ASN A 95 -12.82 -7.64 -8.53
CA ASN A 95 -14.10 -7.63 -7.82
C ASN A 95 -14.97 -6.43 -8.25
N LEU A 96 -16.24 -6.45 -7.88
CA LEU A 96 -17.14 -5.30 -7.97
C LEU A 96 -17.29 -4.65 -6.59
N PRO A 97 -17.06 -3.32 -6.43
CA PRO A 97 -16.53 -2.41 -7.44
C PRO A 97 -15.02 -2.56 -7.62
N SER A 98 -14.55 -2.42 -8.87
CA SER A 98 -13.13 -2.52 -9.23
C SER A 98 -12.41 -1.21 -8.88
N THR A 99 -12.25 -0.98 -7.58
CA THR A 99 -11.55 0.19 -7.01
C THR A 99 -10.47 -0.28 -6.04
N THR A 100 -9.41 0.51 -5.87
CA THR A 100 -8.20 0.15 -5.13
C THR A 100 -8.47 -0.53 -3.79
N MET A 101 -9.21 0.11 -2.87
CA MET A 101 -9.37 -0.40 -1.51
C MET A 101 -10.11 -1.75 -1.44
N PRO A 102 -11.33 -1.90 -1.99
CA PRO A 102 -12.01 -3.19 -1.98
C PRO A 102 -11.24 -4.26 -2.78
N ALA A 103 -10.61 -3.92 -3.91
CA ALA A 103 -9.89 -4.89 -4.74
C ALA A 103 -8.69 -5.49 -3.99
N TRP A 104 -7.87 -4.66 -3.34
CA TRP A 104 -6.70 -5.14 -2.60
C TRP A 104 -7.10 -5.89 -1.33
N VAL A 105 -8.14 -5.45 -0.62
CA VAL A 105 -8.68 -6.21 0.51
C VAL A 105 -9.20 -7.57 0.05
N SER A 106 -9.92 -7.65 -1.08
CA SER A 106 -10.38 -8.93 -1.65
C SER A 106 -9.20 -9.83 -2.03
N ALA A 107 -8.20 -9.30 -2.73
CA ALA A 107 -7.01 -10.06 -3.13
C ALA A 107 -6.23 -10.63 -1.94
N GLN A 108 -6.17 -9.87 -0.84
CA GLN A 108 -5.41 -10.24 0.36
C GLN A 108 -6.25 -10.92 1.44
N SER A 109 -7.54 -11.17 1.23
CA SER A 109 -8.39 -11.92 2.16
C SER A 109 -9.06 -13.13 1.54
N GLY A 110 -9.18 -13.17 0.21
CA GLY A 110 -9.94 -14.18 -0.52
C GLY A 110 -11.46 -14.00 -0.44
N HIS A 111 -11.96 -12.90 0.12
CA HIS A 111 -13.38 -12.64 0.34
C HIS A 111 -13.87 -11.46 -0.51
N GLY A 112 -15.17 -11.41 -0.80
CA GLY A 112 -15.78 -10.28 -1.51
C GLY A 112 -16.11 -9.09 -0.61
N ALA A 113 -16.42 -7.95 -1.21
CA ALA A 113 -16.72 -6.69 -0.51
C ALA A 113 -17.83 -6.79 0.54
N ALA A 114 -18.86 -7.60 0.27
CA ALA A 114 -19.96 -7.86 1.20
C ALA A 114 -19.53 -8.60 2.47
N GLU A 115 -18.46 -9.41 2.38
CA GLU A 115 -17.96 -10.22 3.49
C GLU A 115 -16.90 -9.47 4.27
N HIS A 116 -15.94 -8.83 3.58
CA HIS A 116 -14.86 -8.10 4.24
C HIS A 116 -15.25 -6.70 4.72
N GLY A 117 -16.42 -6.19 4.31
CA GLY A 117 -17.02 -4.96 4.85
C GLY A 117 -16.46 -3.65 4.30
N VAL A 118 -15.64 -3.70 3.24
CA VAL A 118 -15.10 -2.51 2.56
C VAL A 118 -15.73 -2.44 1.17
N PRO A 119 -16.85 -1.73 0.97
CA PRO A 119 -17.58 -1.72 -0.29
C PRO A 119 -17.01 -0.74 -1.33
N GLY A 120 -16.02 0.07 -0.97
CA GLY A 120 -15.45 1.10 -1.83
C GLY A 120 -14.33 1.87 -1.15
N ASN A 121 -13.77 2.84 -1.87
CA ASN A 121 -12.78 3.79 -1.35
C ASN A 121 -13.39 4.77 -0.32
N GLU A 122 -14.69 5.05 -0.45
CA GLU A 122 -15.49 5.92 0.43
C GLU A 122 -16.88 5.32 0.64
N TYR A 123 -17.38 5.29 1.88
CA TYR A 123 -18.69 4.73 2.23
C TYR A 123 -19.15 5.16 3.63
N PHE A 124 -20.45 5.09 3.89
CA PHE A 124 -21.01 5.39 5.21
C PHE A 124 -21.38 4.10 5.96
N ILE A 125 -20.83 3.93 7.16
CA ILE A 125 -21.15 2.83 8.07
C ILE A 125 -22.32 3.25 8.95
N ARG A 126 -23.51 2.78 8.62
CA ARG A 126 -24.76 3.20 9.25
C ARG A 126 -24.78 2.93 10.76
N GLU A 127 -24.31 1.77 11.18
CA GLU A 127 -24.34 1.31 12.57
C GLU A 127 -23.43 2.13 13.48
N ARG A 128 -22.37 2.71 12.89
CA ARG A 128 -21.39 3.57 13.59
C ARG A 128 -21.66 5.06 13.39
N LEU A 129 -22.58 5.41 12.48
CA LEU A 129 -22.80 6.77 12.01
C LEU A 129 -21.48 7.44 11.54
N GLU A 130 -20.66 6.68 10.84
CA GLU A 130 -19.28 7.05 10.48
C GLU A 130 -19.10 7.02 8.97
N PHE A 131 -18.44 8.05 8.43
CA PHE A 131 -17.99 8.06 7.05
C PHE A 131 -16.57 7.48 6.97
N ALA A 132 -16.45 6.31 6.36
CA ALA A 132 -15.18 5.65 6.12
C ALA A 132 -14.62 6.05 4.75
N CYS A 133 -13.36 6.48 4.70
CA CYS A 133 -12.74 7.03 3.49
C CYS A 133 -11.25 6.67 3.36
N PRO A 134 -10.87 5.38 3.35
CA PRO A 134 -9.46 4.98 3.26
C PRO A 134 -8.73 5.51 2.01
N ALA A 135 -9.44 5.80 0.91
CA ALA A 135 -8.89 6.49 -0.25
C ALA A 135 -9.83 7.63 -0.67
N PRO A 136 -9.59 8.86 -0.20
CA PRO A 136 -10.43 10.00 -0.56
C PRO A 136 -10.43 10.26 -2.06
N VAL A 137 -11.62 10.39 -2.64
CA VAL A 137 -11.88 10.73 -4.04
C VAL A 137 -12.87 11.88 -4.19
N SER A 138 -13.65 12.20 -3.15
CA SER A 138 -14.64 13.29 -3.15
C SER A 138 -14.17 14.56 -2.45
N PHE A 139 -13.03 14.53 -1.75
CA PHE A 139 -12.46 15.68 -1.05
C PHE A 139 -10.93 15.63 -1.00
N ASN A 140 -10.33 16.78 -0.67
CA ASN A 140 -8.89 16.99 -0.76
C ASN A 140 -8.23 16.86 0.59
N ASP A 141 -8.07 15.63 1.05
CA ASP A 141 -7.34 15.33 2.27
C ASP A 141 -6.58 14.02 2.10
N ALA A 142 -5.26 14.08 2.24
CA ALA A 142 -4.39 12.91 2.21
C ALA A 142 -4.44 12.11 3.51
N GLN A 143 -4.95 12.72 4.59
CA GLN A 143 -4.82 12.20 5.94
C GLN A 143 -5.47 10.82 6.12
N PRO A 144 -6.68 10.53 5.61
CA PRO A 144 -7.25 9.18 5.72
C PRO A 144 -6.37 8.09 5.09
N THR A 145 -5.76 8.37 3.94
CA THR A 145 -4.83 7.43 3.29
C THR A 145 -3.56 7.23 4.12
N LEU A 146 -3.00 8.31 4.70
CA LEU A 146 -1.83 8.22 5.58
C LEU A 146 -2.14 7.41 6.85
N GLU A 147 -3.35 7.53 7.39
CA GLU A 147 -3.81 6.81 8.58
C GLU A 147 -3.91 5.29 8.37
N ILE A 148 -3.92 4.81 7.12
CA ILE A 148 -3.75 3.39 6.83
C ILE A 148 -2.40 2.90 7.37
N TYR A 149 -1.33 3.67 7.17
CA TYR A 149 0.03 3.28 7.52
C TYR A 149 0.45 3.71 8.92
N THR A 150 -0.23 4.66 9.56
CA THR A 150 0.10 5.06 10.95
C THR A 150 -0.84 4.51 11.99
N ASP A 151 -2.13 4.50 11.69
CA ASP A 151 -3.19 4.18 12.64
C ASP A 151 -3.93 2.89 12.23
N ASP A 152 -3.41 2.14 11.26
CA ASP A 152 -3.97 0.89 10.75
C ASP A 152 -5.41 1.07 10.24
N TYR A 153 -5.75 2.25 9.70
CA TYR A 153 -7.13 2.66 9.43
C TYR A 153 -7.91 1.62 8.60
N LEU A 154 -7.42 1.25 7.41
CA LEU A 154 -8.06 0.22 6.59
C LEU A 154 -8.15 -1.13 7.31
N ASN A 155 -7.08 -1.54 7.98
CA ASN A 155 -7.00 -2.82 8.70
C ASN A 155 -8.05 -2.93 9.82
N LYS A 156 -8.50 -1.81 10.39
CA LYS A 156 -9.58 -1.75 11.40
C LYS A 156 -10.98 -1.77 10.79
N LEU A 157 -11.11 -1.44 9.50
CA LEU A 157 -12.39 -1.48 8.78
C LEU A 157 -12.72 -2.90 8.28
N VAL A 158 -11.70 -3.73 8.01
CA VAL A 158 -11.86 -5.07 7.43
C VAL A 158 -12.37 -6.08 8.47
N ALA A 159 -13.49 -6.74 8.16
CA ALA A 159 -14.17 -7.68 9.05
C ALA A 159 -13.62 -9.13 9.03
N VAL A 160 -12.89 -9.52 7.99
CA VAL A 160 -12.40 -10.89 7.77
C VAL A 160 -10.88 -10.99 7.88
N PRO A 161 -10.30 -12.14 8.24
CA PRO A 161 -8.85 -12.31 8.32
C PRO A 161 -8.14 -12.02 6.99
N SER A 162 -6.94 -11.45 7.07
CA SER A 162 -6.05 -11.41 5.90
C SER A 162 -5.49 -12.81 5.59
N VAL A 163 -4.94 -12.97 4.39
CA VAL A 163 -4.17 -14.15 3.99
C VAL A 163 -2.94 -14.33 4.87
N TYR A 164 -2.37 -13.25 5.41
CA TYR A 164 -1.21 -13.32 6.30
C TYR A 164 -1.59 -13.89 7.68
N GLU A 165 -2.75 -13.50 8.21
CA GLU A 165 -3.31 -14.10 9.43
C GLU A 165 -3.56 -15.60 9.21
N GLN A 166 -4.18 -15.97 8.07
CA GLN A 166 -4.43 -17.37 7.71
C GLN A 166 -3.14 -18.17 7.51
N ILE A 167 -2.10 -17.59 6.91
CA ILE A 167 -0.78 -18.22 6.81
C ILE A 167 -0.24 -18.51 8.21
N HIS A 168 -0.33 -17.58 9.16
CA HIS A 168 0.17 -17.82 10.51
C HIS A 168 -0.64 -18.81 11.32
N GLU A 169 -1.92 -19.04 11.00
CA GLU A 169 -2.68 -20.14 11.60
C GLU A 169 -2.10 -21.51 11.19
N HIS A 170 -1.52 -21.62 10.00
CA HIS A 170 -0.98 -22.88 9.45
C HIS A 170 0.54 -23.02 9.64
N ASP A 171 1.27 -21.92 9.49
CA ASP A 171 2.70 -21.78 9.73
C ASP A 171 2.97 -20.53 10.59
N PRO A 172 2.91 -20.69 11.93
CA PRO A 172 3.17 -19.59 12.87
C PRO A 172 4.56 -18.98 12.73
N GLU A 173 5.52 -19.72 12.15
CA GLU A 173 6.92 -19.29 12.01
C GLU A 173 7.20 -18.56 10.70
N ALA A 174 6.29 -18.57 9.72
CA ALA A 174 6.47 -17.85 8.46
C ALA A 174 6.90 -16.40 8.72
N LEU A 175 7.87 -15.89 7.97
CA LEU A 175 8.29 -14.48 8.00
C LEU A 175 7.62 -13.72 6.87
N ILE A 176 6.76 -12.76 7.20
CA ILE A 176 5.92 -12.05 6.22
C ILE A 176 6.18 -10.56 6.25
N TRP A 177 6.65 -10.01 5.12
CA TRP A 177 6.85 -8.57 4.94
C TRP A 177 5.89 -8.00 3.90
N VAL A 178 5.38 -6.81 4.18
CA VAL A 178 4.52 -6.06 3.24
C VAL A 178 5.12 -4.68 3.01
N GLY A 179 5.47 -4.40 1.76
CA GLY A 179 5.92 -3.11 1.27
C GLY A 179 4.74 -2.31 0.72
N MET A 180 4.47 -1.15 1.32
CA MET A 180 3.50 -0.15 0.82
C MET A 180 2.05 -0.60 0.59
N ASN A 181 1.65 -1.86 0.81
CA ASN A 181 0.27 -2.27 0.59
C ASN A 181 -0.64 -1.77 1.74
N HIS A 182 -1.89 -1.44 1.41
CA HIS A 182 -2.86 -0.84 2.33
C HIS A 182 -3.42 -1.80 3.38
N PHE A 183 -3.53 -3.10 3.08
CA PHE A 183 -4.01 -4.11 4.02
C PHE A 183 -2.88 -5.11 4.34
N PHE A 184 -2.46 -5.11 5.61
CA PHE A 184 -1.23 -5.75 6.09
C PHE A 184 -1.42 -6.40 7.47
N ARG A 185 -2.66 -6.58 7.91
CA ARG A 185 -2.99 -7.21 9.19
C ARG A 185 -2.41 -8.62 9.23
N GLY A 186 -1.80 -9.01 10.34
CA GLY A 186 -1.16 -10.33 10.50
C GLY A 186 0.28 -10.42 10.00
N THR A 187 0.84 -9.41 9.34
CA THR A 187 2.22 -9.45 8.86
C THR A 187 3.23 -9.31 10.01
N ASP A 188 4.50 -9.64 9.77
CA ASP A 188 5.57 -9.33 10.73
C ASP A 188 6.02 -7.88 10.63
N LYS A 189 6.13 -7.39 9.40
CA LYS A 189 6.69 -6.07 9.12
C LYS A 189 5.95 -5.38 7.98
N LEU A 190 5.63 -4.12 8.21
CA LEU A 190 5.27 -3.15 7.17
C LEU A 190 6.52 -2.33 6.83
N VAL A 191 6.93 -2.36 5.57
CA VAL A 191 8.07 -1.62 5.02
C VAL A 191 7.52 -0.45 4.21
N LEU A 192 7.90 0.76 4.56
CA LEU A 192 7.43 1.96 3.87
C LEU A 192 8.57 2.58 3.06
N ALA A 193 8.22 3.15 1.91
CA ALA A 193 9.07 4.11 1.23
C ALA A 193 9.35 5.30 2.16
N SER A 194 10.37 6.09 1.83
CA SER A 194 10.68 7.30 2.62
C SER A 194 9.43 8.18 2.72
N ARG A 195 9.12 8.62 3.94
CA ARG A 195 7.84 9.26 4.26
C ARG A 195 7.63 10.58 3.50
N ILE A 196 8.72 11.28 3.18
CA ILE A 196 8.72 12.48 2.33
C ILE A 196 8.23 12.17 0.92
N VAL A 197 8.63 11.03 0.36
CA VAL A 197 8.21 10.62 -0.99
C VAL A 197 6.73 10.22 -0.98
N ILE A 198 6.28 9.48 0.06
CA ILE A 198 4.87 9.11 0.23
C ILE A 198 3.99 10.36 0.34
N VAL A 199 4.32 11.28 1.25
CA VAL A 199 3.54 12.51 1.48
C VAL A 199 3.48 13.33 0.19
N LYS A 200 4.62 13.58 -0.47
CA LYS A 200 4.65 14.35 -1.72
C LYS A 200 3.83 13.72 -2.84
N ALA A 201 3.84 12.38 -2.96
CA ALA A 201 3.09 11.71 -4.00
C ALA A 201 1.58 11.74 -3.75
N ILE A 202 1.15 11.55 -2.50
CA ILE A 202 -0.27 11.59 -2.11
C ILE A 202 -0.79 13.02 -2.18
N GLU A 203 -0.10 13.99 -1.58
CA GLU A 203 -0.48 15.42 -1.64
C GLU A 203 -0.49 15.91 -3.09
N GLY A 204 0.55 15.58 -3.86
CA GLY A 204 0.62 15.95 -5.27
C GLY A 204 -0.48 15.33 -6.14
N PHE A 205 -0.94 14.11 -5.81
CA PHE A 205 -2.12 13.52 -6.45
C PHE A 205 -3.40 14.29 -6.11
N VAL A 206 -3.62 14.58 -4.83
CA VAL A 206 -4.79 15.31 -4.33
C VAL A 206 -4.86 16.72 -4.92
N GLU A 207 -3.75 17.47 -4.89
CA GLU A 207 -3.66 18.81 -5.46
C GLU A 207 -3.90 18.80 -6.98
N LYS A 208 -3.34 17.84 -7.71
CA LYS A 208 -3.46 17.80 -9.18
C LYS A 208 -4.79 17.29 -9.71
N GLN A 209 -5.55 16.50 -8.95
CA GLN A 209 -6.96 16.24 -9.29
C GLN A 209 -7.75 17.55 -9.42
N LEU A 210 -7.37 18.60 -8.68
CA LEU A 210 -7.97 19.93 -8.76
C LEU A 210 -7.39 20.76 -9.91
N GLU A 211 -6.08 20.65 -10.17
CA GLU A 211 -5.37 21.40 -11.22
C GLU A 211 -5.55 20.83 -12.64
N LYS A 212 -6.38 19.80 -12.85
CA LYS A 212 -6.73 19.24 -14.17
C LYS A 212 -7.21 20.26 -15.23
N LEU A 213 -7.32 21.54 -14.88
CA LEU A 213 -7.57 22.67 -15.77
C LEU A 213 -6.31 23.40 -16.29
N ALA A 214 -5.09 23.16 -15.78
CA ALA A 214 -3.92 23.98 -16.12
C ALA A 214 -2.54 23.30 -15.96
N GLY A 215 -2.14 22.42 -16.88
CA GLY A 215 -0.71 22.26 -17.23
C GLY A 215 0.02 20.98 -16.82
N ASP A 216 1.26 20.90 -17.29
CA ASP A 216 2.10 19.70 -17.48
C ASP A 216 2.33 18.88 -16.18
N THR A 217 1.90 17.62 -16.19
CA THR A 217 1.96 16.75 -15.01
C THR A 217 3.17 15.84 -15.08
N SER A 218 4.18 16.12 -14.26
CA SER A 218 5.42 15.33 -14.24
C SER A 218 5.19 13.91 -13.73
N ARG A 219 5.30 12.93 -14.64
CA ARG A 219 5.38 11.48 -14.38
C ARG A 219 6.40 11.10 -13.31
N ARG A 220 7.45 11.92 -13.15
CA ARG A 220 8.61 11.65 -12.30
C ARG A 220 8.25 11.44 -10.82
N VAL A 221 7.28 12.17 -10.27
CA VAL A 221 6.91 12.04 -8.84
C VAL A 221 6.38 10.64 -8.53
N TYR A 222 5.61 10.05 -9.45
CA TYR A 222 5.03 8.72 -9.30
C TYR A 222 6.06 7.61 -9.54
N GLU A 223 6.98 7.83 -10.48
CA GLU A 223 8.13 6.94 -10.67
C GLU A 223 9.05 6.93 -9.45
N ASP A 224 9.31 8.10 -8.85
CA ASP A 224 10.13 8.22 -7.64
C ASP A 224 9.47 7.52 -6.44
N LEU A 225 8.13 7.50 -6.36
CA LEU A 225 7.39 6.72 -5.37
C LEU A 225 7.60 5.21 -5.54
N ASP A 226 7.41 4.69 -6.76
CA ASP A 226 7.57 3.26 -7.03
C ASP A 226 9.03 2.81 -6.77
N LYS A 227 10.01 3.61 -7.19
CA LYS A 227 11.43 3.36 -6.89
C LYS A 227 11.69 3.35 -5.39
N ALA A 228 11.18 4.33 -4.65
CA ALA A 228 11.37 4.38 -3.21
C ALA A 228 10.75 3.17 -2.49
N ALA A 229 9.61 2.65 -2.98
CA ALA A 229 8.99 1.43 -2.45
C ALA A 229 9.84 0.19 -2.73
N ILE A 230 10.37 0.06 -3.95
CA ILE A 230 11.26 -1.03 -4.36
C ILE A 230 12.57 -0.99 -3.55
N ASP A 231 13.22 0.18 -3.49
CA ASP A 231 14.48 0.38 -2.78
C ASP A 231 14.34 0.12 -1.28
N ALA A 232 13.19 0.46 -0.69
CA ALA A 232 12.89 0.15 0.69
C ALA A 232 12.93 -1.37 0.93
N ILE A 233 12.24 -2.18 0.12
CA ILE A 233 12.30 -3.64 0.25
C ILE A 233 13.71 -4.17 -0.06
N ALA A 234 14.32 -3.74 -1.17
CA ALA A 234 15.62 -4.24 -1.62
C ALA A 234 16.72 -4.01 -0.57
N SER A 235 16.77 -2.82 0.03
CA SER A 235 17.75 -2.49 1.08
C SER A 235 17.65 -3.42 2.29
N ARG A 236 16.44 -3.83 2.71
CA ARG A 236 16.27 -4.78 3.83
C ARG A 236 16.65 -6.20 3.48
N LEU A 237 16.55 -6.58 2.20
CA LEU A 237 17.01 -7.89 1.72
C LEU A 237 18.55 -7.94 1.66
N ASP A 238 19.20 -6.83 1.28
CA ASP A 238 20.66 -6.70 1.22
C ASP A 238 21.35 -6.78 2.59
N ASP A 239 20.63 -6.41 3.67
CA ASP A 239 21.12 -6.55 5.04
C ASP A 239 21.34 -8.02 5.46
N LYS A 240 20.84 -9.00 4.68
CA LYS A 240 21.05 -10.45 4.84
C LYS A 240 20.74 -11.04 6.21
N VAL A 241 20.01 -10.32 7.06
CA VAL A 241 19.63 -10.79 8.41
C VAL A 241 18.59 -11.89 8.33
N ALA A 242 17.60 -11.75 7.45
CA ALA A 242 16.56 -12.73 7.22
C ALA A 242 15.91 -12.52 5.84
N ILE A 243 15.66 -13.61 5.12
CA ILE A 243 14.86 -13.58 3.89
C ILE A 243 13.41 -13.93 4.29
N PRO A 244 12.43 -13.05 4.02
CA PRO A 244 11.02 -13.33 4.32
C PRO A 244 10.44 -14.40 3.40
N ASP A 245 9.69 -15.32 4.00
CA ASP A 245 8.98 -16.41 3.32
C ASP A 245 7.90 -15.88 2.37
N VAL A 246 7.30 -14.74 2.74
CA VAL A 246 6.34 -14.01 1.90
C VAL A 246 6.69 -12.53 1.87
N ILE A 247 6.84 -11.98 0.67
CA ILE A 247 6.93 -10.53 0.42
C ILE A 247 5.70 -10.12 -0.39
N THR A 248 5.01 -9.08 0.04
CA THR A 248 4.12 -8.32 -0.84
C THR A 248 4.73 -6.96 -1.10
N LEU A 249 4.78 -6.52 -2.35
CA LEU A 249 5.18 -5.17 -2.74
C LEU A 249 4.04 -4.55 -3.53
N TYR A 250 3.58 -3.39 -3.08
CA TYR A 250 2.59 -2.58 -3.78
C TYR A 250 3.25 -1.36 -4.42
N VAL A 251 2.96 -1.15 -5.70
CA VAL A 251 3.41 0.00 -6.49
C VAL A 251 2.20 0.68 -7.13
N SER A 252 2.04 1.97 -6.84
CA SER A 252 0.85 2.75 -7.21
C SER A 252 1.11 3.78 -8.30
N GLY A 253 2.36 3.95 -8.73
CA GLY A 253 2.75 5.08 -9.57
C GLY A 253 2.01 5.12 -10.91
N ALA A 254 1.73 3.96 -11.52
CA ALA A 254 0.98 3.86 -12.76
C ALA A 254 -0.46 4.38 -12.60
N ASP A 255 -1.18 3.90 -11.58
CA ASP A 255 -2.56 4.32 -11.27
C ASP A 255 -2.66 5.82 -10.98
N LEU A 256 -1.83 6.30 -10.04
CA LEU A 256 -1.84 7.69 -9.62
C LEU A 256 -1.52 8.65 -10.79
N TYR A 257 -0.62 8.24 -11.69
CA TYR A 257 -0.31 9.01 -12.89
C TYR A 257 -1.45 8.97 -13.92
N ALA A 258 -2.01 7.80 -14.21
CA ALA A 258 -3.11 7.67 -15.18
C ALA A 258 -4.31 8.54 -14.79
N HIS A 259 -4.59 8.63 -13.49
CA HIS A 259 -5.65 9.46 -12.95
C HIS A 259 -5.51 10.96 -13.20
N ILE A 260 -4.33 11.47 -13.53
CA ILE A 260 -4.05 12.90 -13.74
C ILE A 260 -3.43 13.21 -15.11
N ALA A 261 -2.99 12.18 -15.84
CA ALA A 261 -2.51 12.28 -17.20
C ALA A 261 -3.62 12.85 -18.11
N LYS A 262 -3.22 13.55 -19.18
CA LYS A 262 -4.17 14.10 -20.15
C LYS A 262 -4.75 12.99 -21.04
N GLU A 263 -3.97 11.94 -21.20
CA GLU A 263 -4.19 10.83 -22.12
C GLU A 263 -5.26 9.85 -21.61
N GLY A 264 -5.50 9.81 -20.29
CA GLY A 264 -6.41 8.84 -19.67
C GLY A 264 -5.87 7.43 -19.78
#